data_AF-A0A7C8Z0Z3-F1
#
_entry.id   AF-A0A7C8Z0Z3-F1
#
_cell.length_a   1.000
_cell.length_b   1.000
_cell.length_c   1.000
_cell.angle_alpha   90.00
_cell.angle_beta   90.00
_cell.angle_gamma   90.00
#
_symmetry.space_group_name_H-M   'P 1'
#
loop_
_entity.id
_entity.type
_entity.pdbx_description
1 polymer ?
#
loop_
_entity_poly.entity_id
_entity_poly.type
_entity_poly.pdbx_seq_one_letter_code
_entity_poly.pdbx_strand_id
1 'polypeptide(L)'
;QLIVDGSCDMAVRQVASIHFKNFIAKNWSPYDPDEQSKIPQEDKDVVREHMLLFVAHVPSLLRVQLGECLKTIIHADYPEQWPGLLQWVKHHLQDQQVYGALFVLRILARKYEFKSDDERTPAHHIVAETFPSLLNIFNQLVQMS
;
A
#
# COMPACT_ATOMS: atom_id res chain seq x y z
N GLN A 1 -0.40 8.11 14.61
CA GLN A 1 -0.84 7.53 15.89
C GLN A 1 -2.35 7.72 16.15
N LEU A 2 -2.96 8.89 15.94
CA LEU A 2 -4.40 9.12 16.19
C LEU A 2 -5.37 8.25 15.36
N ILE A 3 -5.06 7.92 14.10
CA ILE A 3 -5.97 7.14 13.22
C ILE A 3 -6.16 5.70 13.74
N VAL A 4 -5.12 5.15 14.35
CA VAL A 4 -5.04 3.73 14.74
C VAL A 4 -5.38 3.51 16.20
N ASP A 5 -5.47 4.58 16.98
CA ASP A 5 -5.86 4.53 18.39
C ASP A 5 -7.33 4.11 18.53
N GLY A 6 -7.55 2.90 19.03
CA GLY A 6 -8.86 2.32 19.24
C GLY A 6 -9.67 2.98 20.36
N SER A 7 -9.04 3.78 21.22
CA SER A 7 -9.69 4.49 22.32
C SER A 7 -10.38 5.79 21.88
N CYS A 8 -10.00 6.33 20.70
CA CYS A 8 -10.59 7.54 20.14
C CYS A 8 -11.91 7.26 19.42
N ASP A 9 -12.82 8.25 19.46
CA ASP A 9 -14.09 8.19 18.73
C ASP A 9 -13.87 7.98 17.22
N MET A 10 -14.70 7.14 16.60
CA MET A 10 -14.57 6.79 15.18
C MET A 10 -14.66 8.00 14.25
N ALA A 11 -15.49 9.01 14.56
CA ALA A 11 -15.60 10.22 13.77
C ALA A 11 -14.30 11.04 13.81
N VAL A 12 -13.66 11.12 14.98
CA VAL A 12 -12.35 11.80 15.13
C VAL A 12 -11.28 11.08 14.31
N ARG A 13 -11.23 9.74 14.40
CA ARG A 13 -10.30 8.92 13.63
C ARG A 13 -10.52 9.04 12.12
N GLN A 14 -11.79 9.13 11.70
CA GLN A 14 -12.15 9.32 10.30
C GLN A 14 -11.68 10.68 9.79
N VAL A 15 -11.97 11.77 10.51
CA VAL A 15 -11.50 13.12 10.17
C VAL A 15 -9.96 13.14 10.08
N ALA A 16 -9.27 12.55 11.05
CA ALA A 16 -7.82 12.45 11.03
C ALA A 16 -7.30 11.67 9.80
N SER A 17 -7.96 10.58 9.42
CA SER A 17 -7.56 9.78 8.24
C SER A 17 -7.78 10.53 6.92
N ILE A 18 -8.85 11.31 6.81
CA ILE A 18 -9.12 12.16 5.63
C ILE A 18 -8.07 13.27 5.54
N HIS A 19 -7.77 13.93 6.66
CA HIS A 19 -6.73 14.96 6.72
C HIS A 19 -5.37 14.38 6.32
N PHE A 20 -5.01 13.22 6.86
CA PHE A 20 -3.76 12.54 6.53
C PHE A 20 -3.68 12.19 5.04
N LYS A 21 -4.75 11.65 4.45
CA LYS A 21 -4.79 11.38 3.01
C LYS A 21 -4.55 12.65 2.19
N ASN A 22 -5.23 13.74 2.51
CA ASN A 22 -5.05 15.00 1.80
C ASN A 22 -3.62 15.55 1.94
N PHE A 23 -3.01 15.37 3.11
CA PHE A 23 -1.61 15.73 3.35
C PHE A 23 -0.65 14.90 2.49
N ILE A 24 -0.80 13.58 2.44
CA ILE A 24 0.05 12.70 1.61
C ILE A 24 -0.13 13.03 0.13
N ALA A 25 -1.37 13.17 -0.34
CA ALA A 25 -1.66 13.51 -1.73
C ALA A 25 -1.00 14.82 -2.18
N LYS A 26 -0.95 15.82 -1.29
CA LYS A 26 -0.36 17.13 -1.59
C LYS A 26 1.16 17.17 -1.47
N ASN A 27 1.73 16.46 -0.48
CA ASN A 27 3.11 16.72 -0.06
C ASN A 27 4.09 15.57 -0.37
N TRP A 28 3.61 14.38 -0.78
CA TRP A 28 4.50 13.23 -1.01
C TRP A 28 5.36 13.38 -2.28
N SER A 29 4.72 13.70 -3.39
CA SER A 29 5.34 13.98 -4.69
C SER A 29 4.54 15.12 -5.33
N PRO A 30 4.95 16.38 -5.11
CA PRO A 30 4.28 17.54 -5.71
C PRO A 30 4.22 17.41 -7.23
N TYR A 31 3.14 17.93 -7.83
CA TYR A 31 2.95 17.89 -9.28
C TYR A 31 3.92 18.82 -10.03
N ASP A 32 4.32 19.90 -9.37
CA ASP A 32 5.31 20.84 -9.89
C ASP A 32 6.72 20.29 -9.66
N PRO A 33 7.52 20.04 -10.72
CA PRO A 33 8.90 19.56 -10.59
C PRO A 33 9.79 20.51 -9.77
N ASP A 34 9.44 21.80 -9.72
CA ASP A 34 10.19 22.82 -8.97
C ASP A 34 9.79 22.85 -7.48
N GLU A 35 8.68 22.21 -7.09
CA GLU A 35 8.26 22.10 -5.69
C GLU A 35 8.85 20.84 -5.05
N GLN A 36 9.72 21.03 -4.06
CA GLN A 36 10.24 19.92 -3.28
C GLN A 36 9.16 19.35 -2.34
N SER A 37 9.20 18.03 -2.15
CA SER A 37 8.38 17.36 -1.14
C SER A 37 8.62 17.99 0.23
N LYS A 38 7.54 18.36 0.92
CA LYS A 38 7.59 18.95 2.27
C LYS A 38 7.77 17.89 3.36
N ILE A 39 7.93 16.63 2.97
CA ILE A 39 8.10 15.49 3.88
C ILE A 39 9.57 15.07 3.82
N PRO A 40 10.32 15.21 4.91
CA PRO A 40 11.69 14.69 5.02
C PRO A 40 11.77 13.21 4.65
N GLN A 41 12.90 12.77 4.10
CA GLN A 41 13.06 11.38 3.67
C GLN A 41 12.90 10.39 4.83
N GLU A 42 13.42 10.71 6.02
CA GLU A 42 13.25 9.91 7.24
C GLU A 42 11.78 9.70 7.60
N ASP A 43 10.96 10.76 7.47
CA ASP A 43 9.52 10.68 7.72
C ASP A 43 8.81 9.84 6.65
N LYS A 44 9.29 9.87 5.40
CA LYS A 44 8.74 9.02 4.33
C LYS A 44 8.95 7.54 4.64
N ASP A 45 10.12 7.15 5.10
CA ASP A 45 10.41 5.75 5.46
C ASP A 45 9.51 5.30 6.61
N VAL A 46 9.36 6.12 7.64
CA VAL A 46 8.45 5.86 8.77
C VAL A 46 7.00 5.74 8.31
N VAL A 47 6.54 6.59 7.39
CA VAL A 47 5.17 6.50 6.84
C VAL A 47 4.99 5.21 6.04
N ARG A 48 5.92 4.86 5.16
CA ARG A 48 5.87 3.62 4.35
C ARG A 48 5.68 2.39 5.22
N GLU A 49 6.48 2.24 6.28
CA GLU A 49 6.40 1.12 7.22
C GLU A 49 5.07 1.08 7.96
N HIS A 50 4.64 2.21 8.54
CA HIS A 50 3.39 2.28 9.27
C HIS A 50 2.16 2.02 8.39
N MET A 51 2.18 2.46 7.12
CA MET A 51 1.08 2.21 6.19
C MET A 51 0.87 0.71 5.96
N LEU A 52 1.95 -0.04 5.78
CA LEU A 52 1.90 -1.50 5.62
C LEU A 52 1.40 -2.19 6.89
N LEU A 53 1.87 -1.75 8.06
CA LEU A 53 1.43 -2.28 9.35
C LEU A 53 -0.07 -2.06 9.58
N PHE A 54 -0.60 -0.86 9.28
CA PHE A 54 -1.94 -0.50 9.72
C PHE A 54 -3.04 -0.86 8.72
N VAL A 55 -2.77 -0.92 7.42
CA VAL A 55 -3.81 -1.14 6.40
C VAL A 55 -4.60 -2.45 6.61
N ALA A 56 -3.94 -3.49 7.12
CA ALA A 56 -4.57 -4.77 7.43
C ALA A 56 -5.47 -4.71 8.70
N HIS A 57 -5.14 -3.85 9.66
CA HIS A 57 -5.70 -3.91 11.01
C HIS A 57 -6.76 -2.84 11.29
N VAL A 58 -6.81 -1.76 10.51
CA VAL A 58 -7.81 -0.70 10.71
C VAL A 58 -9.21 -1.11 10.22
N PRO A 59 -10.29 -0.56 10.79
CA PRO A 59 -11.65 -0.72 10.26
C PRO A 59 -11.77 -0.31 8.79
N SER A 60 -12.74 -0.90 8.07
CA SER A 60 -12.96 -0.69 6.63
C SER A 60 -13.03 0.79 6.25
N LEU A 61 -13.74 1.59 7.05
CA LEU A 61 -13.92 3.03 6.84
C LEU A 61 -12.58 3.80 6.78
N LEU A 62 -11.66 3.48 7.68
CA LEU A 62 -10.33 4.10 7.73
C LEU A 62 -9.40 3.49 6.66
N ARG A 63 -9.56 2.19 6.38
CA ARG A 63 -8.79 1.47 5.36
C ARG A 63 -8.95 2.09 3.98
N VAL A 64 -10.12 2.62 3.65
CA VAL A 64 -10.34 3.33 2.38
C VAL A 64 -9.42 4.55 2.27
N GLN A 65 -9.31 5.37 3.33
CA GLN A 65 -8.43 6.55 3.30
C GLN A 65 -6.95 6.17 3.30
N LEU A 66 -6.56 5.14 4.07
CA LEU A 66 -5.19 4.62 4.03
C LEU A 66 -4.84 3.97 2.68
N GLY A 67 -5.80 3.34 2.02
CA GLY A 67 -5.63 2.78 0.69
C GLY A 67 -5.29 3.85 -0.35
N GLU A 68 -5.95 5.00 -0.29
CA GLU A 68 -5.62 6.13 -1.18
C GLU A 68 -4.21 6.69 -0.88
N CYS A 69 -3.80 6.75 0.39
CA CYS A 69 -2.42 7.12 0.74
C CYS A 69 -1.41 6.14 0.14
N LEU A 70 -1.62 4.83 0.33
CA LEU A 70 -0.76 3.78 -0.23
C LEU A 70 -0.70 3.87 -1.75
N LYS A 71 -1.82 4.14 -2.42
CA LYS A 71 -1.85 4.34 -3.87
C LYS A 71 -0.95 5.50 -4.29
N THR A 72 -1.05 6.67 -3.65
CA THR A 72 -0.16 7.80 -3.92
C THR A 72 1.31 7.43 -3.74
N ILE A 73 1.65 6.80 -2.61
CA ILE A 73 3.03 6.44 -2.26
C ILE A 73 3.58 5.40 -3.26
N ILE A 74 2.83 4.33 -3.54
CA ILE A 74 3.24 3.27 -4.47
C ILE A 74 3.42 3.81 -5.88
N HIS A 75 2.54 4.73 -6.33
CA HIS A 75 2.67 5.34 -7.65
C HIS A 75 3.95 6.19 -7.77
N ALA A 76 4.31 6.92 -6.72
CA ALA A 76 5.49 7.77 -6.71
C ALA A 76 6.80 6.97 -6.52
N ASP A 77 6.82 6.00 -5.62
CA ASP A 77 8.08 5.48 -5.08
C ASP A 77 8.47 4.07 -5.56
N TYR A 78 7.51 3.25 -5.99
CA TYR A 78 7.82 1.87 -6.39
C TYR A 78 8.18 1.78 -7.88
N PRO A 79 9.21 1.01 -8.30
CA PRO A 79 10.11 0.22 -7.47
C PRO A 79 11.35 0.97 -6.95
N GLU A 80 11.71 2.12 -7.51
CA GLU A 80 13.05 2.71 -7.35
C GLU A 80 13.35 3.20 -5.92
N GLN A 81 12.39 3.88 -5.30
CA GLN A 81 12.51 4.46 -3.96
C GLN A 81 11.92 3.56 -2.86
N TRP A 82 11.20 2.50 -3.24
CA TRP A 82 10.65 1.52 -2.28
C TRP A 82 10.83 0.07 -2.74
N PRO A 83 12.07 -0.41 -2.97
CA PRO A 83 12.35 -1.73 -3.52
C PRO A 83 11.91 -2.89 -2.60
N GLY A 84 11.86 -2.67 -1.28
CA GLY A 84 11.47 -3.67 -0.30
C GLY A 84 9.98 -4.05 -0.31
N LEU A 85 9.12 -3.26 -0.98
CA LEU A 85 7.67 -3.46 -0.95
C LEU A 85 7.24 -4.84 -1.47
N LEU A 86 7.84 -5.31 -2.58
CA LEU A 86 7.48 -6.62 -3.13
C LEU A 86 7.91 -7.77 -2.22
N GLN A 87 9.07 -7.66 -1.56
CA GLN A 87 9.50 -8.67 -0.58
C GLN A 87 8.55 -8.72 0.61
N TRP A 88 8.09 -7.56 1.08
CA TRP A 88 7.05 -7.50 2.12
C TRP A 88 5.78 -8.21 1.69
N VAL A 89 5.27 -7.95 0.47
CA VAL A 89 4.07 -8.62 -0.07
C VAL A 89 4.27 -10.14 -0.11
N LYS A 90 5.39 -10.63 -0.64
CA LYS A 90 5.68 -12.07 -0.71
C LYS A 90 5.67 -12.74 0.65
N HIS A 91 6.33 -12.11 1.63
CA HIS A 91 6.40 -12.62 2.99
C HIS A 91 5.00 -12.75 3.60
N HIS A 92 4.18 -11.69 3.51
CA HIS A 92 2.87 -11.65 4.14
C HIS A 92 1.78 -12.43 3.37
N LEU A 93 2.04 -12.84 2.12
CA LEU A 93 1.18 -13.82 1.42
C LEU A 93 1.33 -15.24 1.99
N GLN A 94 2.46 -15.55 2.63
CA GLN A 94 2.74 -16.88 3.19
C GLN A 94 2.45 -16.96 4.70
N ASP A 95 2.11 -15.85 5.34
CA ASP A 95 1.89 -15.71 6.78
C ASP A 95 0.43 -15.31 7.11
N GLN A 96 0.13 -15.01 8.37
CA GLN A 96 -1.21 -14.70 8.89
C GLN A 96 -1.82 -13.38 8.36
N GLN A 97 -1.06 -12.57 7.62
CA GLN A 97 -1.51 -11.26 7.11
C GLN A 97 -1.85 -11.25 5.61
N VAL A 98 -2.34 -12.39 5.08
CA VAL A 98 -2.70 -12.55 3.66
C VAL A 98 -3.58 -11.41 3.14
N TYR A 99 -4.57 -10.96 3.93
CA TYR A 99 -5.45 -9.86 3.52
C TYR A 99 -4.70 -8.55 3.22
N GLY A 100 -3.75 -8.16 4.09
CA GLY A 100 -2.95 -6.95 3.90
C GLY A 100 -2.07 -7.06 2.67
N ALA A 101 -1.43 -8.22 2.48
CA ALA A 101 -0.59 -8.51 1.32
C ALA A 101 -1.39 -8.43 0.01
N LEU A 102 -2.57 -9.05 -0.04
CA LEU A 102 -3.49 -8.98 -1.20
C LEU A 102 -3.98 -7.56 -1.46
N PHE A 103 -4.24 -6.78 -0.41
CA PHE A 103 -4.67 -5.39 -0.55
C PHE A 103 -3.60 -4.53 -1.22
N VAL A 104 -2.33 -4.65 -0.78
CA VAL A 104 -1.19 -3.94 -1.37
C VAL A 104 -0.90 -4.46 -2.78
N LEU A 105 -0.94 -5.77 -2.99
CA LEU A 105 -0.74 -6.39 -4.30
C LEU A 105 -1.77 -5.90 -5.33
N ARG A 106 -3.02 -5.71 -4.91
CA ARG A 106 -4.06 -5.13 -5.76
C ARG A 106 -3.70 -3.71 -6.22
N ILE A 107 -3.14 -2.88 -5.34
CA ILE A 107 -2.72 -1.52 -5.69
C ILE A 107 -1.54 -1.56 -6.66
N LEU A 108 -0.57 -2.44 -6.42
CA LEU A 108 0.54 -2.68 -7.35
C LEU A 108 0.05 -3.10 -8.74
N ALA A 109 -0.89 -4.05 -8.81
CA ALA A 109 -1.48 -4.47 -10.08
C ALA A 109 -2.18 -3.31 -10.80
N ARG A 110 -2.94 -2.48 -10.06
CA ARG A 110 -3.61 -1.28 -10.62
C ARG A 110 -2.62 -0.24 -11.17
N LYS A 111 -1.44 -0.09 -10.57
CA LYS A 111 -0.40 0.83 -11.08
C LYS A 111 0.00 0.53 -12.53
N TYR A 112 0.02 -0.75 -12.91
CA TYR A 112 0.49 -1.20 -14.22
C TYR A 112 -0.63 -1.65 -15.18
N GLU A 113 -1.91 -1.53 -14.77
CA GLU A 113 -3.07 -2.02 -15.54
C GLU A 113 -3.16 -1.39 -16.94
N PHE A 114 -2.85 -0.10 -17.06
CA PHE A 114 -2.95 0.66 -18.32
C PHE A 114 -1.59 1.11 -18.88
N LYS A 115 -0.50 0.50 -18.40
CA LYS A 115 0.86 0.79 -18.86
C LYS A 115 1.17 0.06 -20.17
N SER A 116 2.04 0.64 -21.00
CA SER A 116 2.55 -0.02 -22.20
C SER A 116 3.37 -1.26 -21.85
N ASP A 117 3.64 -2.14 -22.82
CA ASP A 117 4.41 -3.36 -22.57
C ASP A 117 5.82 -3.06 -22.06
N ASP A 118 6.48 -2.01 -22.56
CA ASP A 118 7.80 -1.58 -22.08
C ASP A 118 7.75 -1.13 -20.61
N GLU A 119 6.72 -0.37 -20.23
CA GLU A 119 6.49 0.10 -18.86
C GLU A 119 5.95 -0.99 -17.91
N ARG A 120 5.51 -2.15 -18.44
CA ARG A 120 4.97 -3.28 -17.66
C ARG A 120 6.03 -4.26 -17.19
N THR A 121 7.30 -4.06 -17.52
CA THR A 121 8.41 -4.90 -17.02
C THR A 121 8.35 -5.15 -15.50
N PRO A 122 8.08 -4.15 -14.63
CA PRO A 122 7.92 -4.40 -13.18
C PRO A 122 6.70 -5.28 -12.84
N ALA A 123 5.63 -5.24 -13.64
CA ALA A 123 4.45 -6.08 -13.44
C ALA A 123 4.75 -7.56 -13.69
N HIS A 124 5.57 -7.88 -14.70
CA HIS A 124 6.01 -9.26 -14.95
C HIS A 124 6.78 -9.82 -13.75
N HIS A 125 7.66 -9.01 -13.16
CA HIS A 125 8.39 -9.40 -11.96
C HIS A 125 7.44 -9.61 -10.76
N ILE A 126 6.47 -8.71 -10.54
CA ILE A 126 5.44 -8.88 -9.49
C ILE A 126 4.68 -10.20 -9.69
N VAL A 127 4.26 -10.51 -10.91
CA VAL A 127 3.54 -11.75 -11.24
C VAL A 127 4.39 -12.98 -10.92
N ALA A 128 5.63 -13.02 -11.44
CA ALA A 128 6.54 -14.14 -11.22
C ALA A 128 6.79 -14.42 -9.72
N GLU A 129 6.91 -13.35 -8.93
CA GLU A 129 7.22 -13.44 -7.51
C GLU A 129 6.03 -13.74 -6.61
N THR A 130 4.79 -13.47 -7.04
CA THR A 130 3.59 -13.58 -6.19
C THR A 130 2.62 -14.68 -6.60
N PHE A 131 2.54 -15.04 -7.89
CA PHE A 131 1.60 -16.04 -8.39
C PHE A 131 1.74 -17.43 -7.76
N PRO A 132 2.95 -17.96 -7.49
CA PRO A 132 3.09 -19.24 -6.81
C PRO A 132 2.38 -19.27 -5.44
N SER A 133 2.54 -18.21 -4.64
CA SER A 133 1.87 -18.09 -3.34
C SER A 133 0.35 -17.91 -3.51
N LEU A 134 -0.10 -17.11 -4.48
CA LEU A 134 -1.53 -16.94 -4.77
C LEU A 134 -2.20 -18.25 -5.19
N LEU A 135 -1.54 -19.05 -6.03
CA LEU A 135 -2.03 -20.34 -6.46
C LEU A 135 -2.18 -21.30 -5.28
N ASN A 136 -1.20 -21.30 -4.36
CA ASN A 136 -1.29 -22.09 -3.14
C ASN A 136 -2.48 -21.68 -2.26
N ILE A 137 -2.67 -20.38 -2.02
CA ILE A 137 -3.82 -19.86 -1.27
C ILE A 137 -5.14 -20.27 -1.95
N PHE A 138 -5.25 -20.12 -3.26
CA PHE A 138 -6.45 -20.49 -4.00
C PHE A 138 -6.77 -21.98 -3.88
N ASN A 139 -5.77 -22.85 -4.04
CA ASN A 139 -5.95 -24.30 -3.90
C ASN A 139 -6.42 -24.69 -2.49
N GLN A 140 -5.87 -24.06 -1.45
CA GLN A 140 -6.32 -24.28 -0.07
C GLN A 140 -7.79 -23.88 0.12
N LEU A 141 -8.22 -22.74 -0.43
CA LEU A 141 -9.61 -22.28 -0.34
C LEU A 141 -10.59 -23.23 -1.07
N VAL A 142 -10.20 -23.75 -2.24
CA VAL A 142 -11.02 -24.72 -3.00
C VAL A 142 -11.15 -26.06 -2.26
N GLN A 143 -10.12 -26.49 -1.54
CA GLN A 143 -10.20 -27.72 -0.73
C GLN A 143 -11.07 -27.57 0.53
N MET A 144 -11.34 -26.33 0.96
CA MET A 144 -12.19 -26.02 2.11
C MET A 144 -13.68 -25.83 1.75
N SER A 145 -14.00 -25.65 0.46
CA SER A 145 -15.37 -25.53 -0.07
C SER A 145 -15.95 -26.87 -0.49
#